data_AF-A0A8C0U4K4-F1
#
_entry.id   AF-A0A8C0U4K4-F1
#
_cell.length_a   1.000
_cell.length_b   1.000
_cell.length_c   1.000
_cell.angle_alpha   90.00
_cell.angle_beta   90.00
_cell.angle_gamma   90.00
#
_symmetry.space_group_name_H-M   'P 1'
#
loop_
_entity.id
_entity.type
_entity.pdbx_description
1 polymer ?
#
loop_
_entity_poly.entity_id
_entity_poly.type
_entity_poly.pdbx_seq_one_letter_code
_entity_poly.pdbx_strand_id
1 'polypeptide(L)'
;ELVRLLNARERFCTASSCDGRVIVTDTDGTGIQKKNCTWLLVTHDPCVKSDVMTALEKATGDVVFKFEPFVLHVLCRELQDARLLHSVAIDSGFRNSGITVGRGGKITMAVRSTHCLEVPLSHKGRLMVSEEYIEFLVHVANQKMEENLRRIDRFHKGLELALEAAVPADTLFPEAPEKSHSVYVHRRKRRTAQEQANPSRELEPQDDTESSLDLFDEIMI
;
A
#
# COMPACT_ATOMS: atom_id res chain seq x y z
N GLU A 1 3.34 -9.76 16.84
CA GLU A 1 2.15 -10.58 17.16
C GLU A 1 1.37 -10.95 15.91
N LEU A 2 0.93 -9.96 15.13
CA LEU A 2 0.25 -10.12 13.83
C LEU A 2 0.86 -11.18 12.89
N VAL A 3 2.19 -11.15 12.69
CA VAL A 3 2.89 -12.15 11.86
C VAL A 3 2.69 -13.57 12.38
N ARG A 4 2.71 -13.77 13.70
CA ARG A 4 2.48 -15.07 14.32
C ARG A 4 1.02 -15.50 14.15
N LEU A 5 0.06 -14.58 14.35
CA LEU A 5 -1.36 -14.84 14.15
C LEU A 5 -1.66 -15.37 12.73
N LEU A 6 -1.07 -14.74 11.72
CA LEU A 6 -1.23 -15.15 10.32
C LEU A 6 -0.58 -16.51 10.06
N ASN A 7 0.70 -16.66 10.42
CA ASN A 7 1.46 -17.90 10.15
C ASN A 7 1.00 -19.10 10.99
N ALA A 8 0.20 -18.88 12.03
CA ALA A 8 -0.45 -19.97 12.78
C ALA A 8 -1.62 -20.62 12.01
N ARG A 9 -2.04 -20.05 10.87
CA ARG A 9 -3.13 -20.59 10.03
C ARG A 9 -2.54 -21.12 8.72
N GLU A 10 -2.87 -22.36 8.37
CA GLU A 10 -2.38 -23.00 7.14
C GLU A 10 -2.73 -22.24 5.85
N ARG A 11 -3.77 -21.39 5.90
CA ARG A 11 -4.25 -20.60 4.75
C ARG A 11 -3.44 -19.33 4.46
N PHE A 12 -2.47 -18.98 5.32
CA PHE A 12 -1.64 -17.78 5.18
C PHE A 12 -0.16 -18.07 5.37
N CYS A 13 0.68 -17.31 4.67
CA CYS A 13 2.12 -17.26 4.91
C CYS A 13 2.63 -15.84 4.70
N THR A 14 3.21 -15.20 5.71
CA THR A 14 3.78 -13.84 5.57
C THR A 14 5.06 -13.89 4.75
N ALA A 15 5.12 -13.12 3.67
CA ALA A 15 6.31 -13.02 2.81
C ALA A 15 7.27 -11.92 3.27
N SER A 16 6.75 -10.77 3.71
CA SER A 16 7.55 -9.67 4.28
C SER A 16 6.68 -8.71 5.08
N SER A 17 7.27 -8.03 6.04
CA SER A 17 6.59 -7.04 6.89
C SER A 17 7.55 -5.93 7.34
N CYS A 18 7.01 -4.74 7.57
CA CYS A 18 7.67 -3.63 8.24
C CYS A 18 6.62 -2.83 9.01
N ASP A 19 6.86 -2.56 10.28
CA ASP A 19 5.89 -1.91 11.18
C ASP A 19 5.80 -0.38 11.00
N GLY A 20 6.64 0.16 10.11
CA GLY A 20 6.80 1.58 9.86
C GLY A 20 8.18 2.05 10.32
N ARG A 21 8.73 3.09 9.70
CA ARG A 21 10.07 3.60 10.01
C ARG A 21 10.24 5.06 9.61
N VAL A 22 11.09 5.76 10.36
CA VAL A 22 11.66 7.05 9.98
C VAL A 22 13.06 6.83 9.44
N ILE A 23 13.39 7.50 8.35
CA ILE A 23 14.61 7.30 7.58
C ILE A 23 15.20 8.66 7.21
N VAL A 24 16.53 8.77 7.27
CA VAL A 24 17.29 9.84 6.62
C VAL A 24 18.24 9.19 5.63
N THR A 25 18.08 9.51 4.35
CA THR A 25 18.92 8.97 3.27
C THR A 25 19.66 10.09 2.56
N ASP A 26 20.93 9.86 2.24
CA ASP A 26 21.75 10.72 1.39
C ASP A 26 21.93 10.08 0.00
N THR A 27 21.83 10.89 -1.04
CA THR A 27 21.92 10.46 -2.44
C THR A 27 22.73 11.44 -3.27
N ASP A 28 23.41 10.94 -4.30
CA ASP A 28 24.29 11.76 -5.15
C ASP A 28 23.52 12.57 -6.22
N GLY A 29 22.21 12.80 -6.05
CA GLY A 29 21.38 13.61 -6.96
C GLY A 29 21.13 13.01 -8.36
N THR A 30 21.45 11.73 -8.58
CA THR A 30 21.31 11.07 -9.91
C THR A 30 20.37 9.85 -9.87
N GLY A 31 19.16 10.01 -10.42
CA GLY A 31 18.27 8.89 -10.81
C GLY A 31 17.73 7.98 -9.70
N ILE A 32 16.85 7.03 -10.08
CA ILE A 32 15.94 6.26 -9.20
C ILE A 32 16.65 5.58 -8.02
N GLN A 33 16.31 6.05 -6.81
CA GLN A 33 17.09 5.99 -5.56
C GLN A 33 16.81 4.75 -4.68
N LYS A 34 17.28 3.58 -5.09
CA LYS A 34 17.53 2.46 -4.13
C LYS A 34 18.89 1.79 -4.30
N LYS A 35 19.56 2.00 -5.43
CA LYS A 35 20.95 1.61 -5.66
C LYS A 35 21.78 2.88 -5.48
N ASN A 36 22.78 2.87 -4.60
CA ASN A 36 23.64 4.00 -4.26
C ASN A 36 23.00 5.11 -3.38
N CYS A 37 22.20 4.73 -2.38
CA CYS A 37 21.82 5.65 -1.30
C CYS A 37 22.53 5.28 0.01
N THR A 38 23.03 6.27 0.72
CA THR A 38 23.62 6.11 2.04
C THR A 38 22.53 6.30 3.09
N TRP A 39 22.36 5.30 3.94
CA TRP A 39 21.38 5.33 5.02
C TRP A 39 22.01 6.01 6.23
N LEU A 40 21.65 7.26 6.48
CA LEU A 40 22.21 8.06 7.58
C LEU A 40 21.50 7.77 8.91
N LEU A 41 20.19 7.51 8.86
CA LEU A 41 19.37 7.13 10.01
C LEU A 41 18.27 6.17 9.58
N VAL A 42 18.02 5.15 10.39
CA VAL A 42 16.82 4.29 10.33
C VAL A 42 16.35 4.03 11.74
N THR A 43 15.09 4.34 12.02
CA THR A 43 14.46 3.98 13.30
C THR A 43 13.03 3.49 13.09
N HIS A 44 12.65 2.48 13.87
CA HIS A 44 11.28 1.98 13.96
C HIS A 44 10.51 2.58 15.15
N ASP A 45 11.20 3.33 16.00
CA ASP A 45 10.68 3.99 17.19
C ASP A 45 10.43 5.49 16.92
N PRO A 46 9.75 6.21 17.84
CA PRO A 46 9.66 7.66 17.77
C PRO A 46 11.04 8.30 17.61
N CYS A 47 11.18 9.13 16.58
CA CYS A 47 12.42 9.77 16.20
C CYS A 47 12.71 10.96 17.12
N VAL A 48 13.99 11.15 17.45
CA VAL A 48 14.45 12.29 18.25
C VAL A 48 15.25 13.25 17.37
N LYS A 49 15.05 14.55 17.59
CA LYS A 49 15.73 15.63 16.83
C LYS A 49 17.26 15.46 16.83
N SER A 50 17.86 15.11 17.97
CA SER A 50 19.31 14.92 18.11
C SER A 50 19.86 13.88 17.13
N ASP A 51 19.12 12.79 16.90
CA ASP A 51 19.54 11.71 16.02
C ASP A 51 19.53 12.15 14.56
N VAL A 52 18.51 12.95 14.19
CA VAL A 52 18.43 13.56 12.85
C VAL A 52 19.57 14.55 12.63
N MET A 53 19.87 15.40 13.60
CA MET A 53 20.98 16.35 13.49
C MET A 53 22.33 15.62 13.36
N THR A 54 22.55 14.59 14.17
CA THR A 54 23.76 13.74 14.08
C THR A 54 23.87 13.02 12.73
N ALA A 55 22.74 12.61 12.16
CA ALA A 55 22.71 12.02 10.82
C ALA A 55 23.10 13.05 9.74
N LEU A 56 22.62 14.29 9.86
CA LEU A 56 22.89 15.38 8.91
C LEU A 56 24.36 15.84 8.91
N GLU A 57 25.09 15.69 10.02
CA GLU A 57 26.53 16.00 10.07
C GLU A 57 27.36 15.15 9.08
N LYS A 58 26.86 13.96 8.72
CA LYS A 58 27.52 13.04 7.78
C LYS A 58 27.05 13.23 6.33
N ALA A 59 26.13 14.16 6.10
CA ALA A 59 25.55 14.39 4.78
C ALA A 59 26.53 15.07 3.82
N THR A 60 26.57 14.57 2.59
CA THR A 60 27.43 15.08 1.51
C THR A 60 26.66 15.41 0.24
N GLY A 61 25.46 14.85 0.06
CA GLY A 61 24.63 15.03 -1.13
C GLY A 61 23.22 15.55 -0.84
N ASP A 62 22.25 14.99 -1.57
CA ASP A 62 20.82 15.29 -1.46
C ASP A 62 20.20 14.41 -0.38
N VAL A 63 19.93 15.01 0.78
CA VAL A 63 19.34 14.32 1.92
C VAL A 63 17.83 14.41 1.87
N VAL A 64 17.17 13.28 2.11
CA VAL A 64 15.71 13.21 2.24
C VAL A 64 15.34 12.57 3.57
N PHE A 65 14.43 13.24 4.29
CA PHE A 65 13.79 12.74 5.50
C PHE A 65 12.47 12.07 5.12
N LYS A 66 12.30 10.80 5.51
CA LYS A 66 11.14 9.99 5.14
C LYS A 66 10.49 9.33 6.36
N PHE A 67 9.17 9.27 6.35
CA PHE A 67 8.40 8.31 7.12
C PHE A 67 7.72 7.34 6.16
N GLU A 68 8.03 6.06 6.30
CA GLU A 68 7.38 4.97 5.57
C GLU A 68 6.46 4.20 6.52
N PRO A 69 5.16 4.04 6.21
CA PRO A 69 4.21 3.39 7.11
C PRO A 69 4.32 1.86 7.07
N PHE A 70 3.45 1.20 7.85
CA PHE A 70 3.25 -0.24 7.84
C PHE A 70 3.06 -0.81 6.43
N VAL A 71 3.77 -1.90 6.16
CA VAL A 71 3.56 -2.73 4.98
C VAL A 71 3.65 -4.20 5.37
N LEU A 72 2.74 -5.01 4.80
CA LEU A 72 2.72 -6.45 5.00
C LEU A 72 2.34 -7.14 3.69
N HIS A 73 3.11 -8.17 3.33
CA HIS A 73 2.80 -9.06 2.22
C HIS A 73 2.47 -10.45 2.77
N VAL A 74 1.32 -10.99 2.38
CA VAL A 74 0.84 -12.30 2.80
C VAL A 74 0.50 -13.12 1.57
N LEU A 75 1.01 -14.34 1.52
CA LEU A 75 0.58 -15.35 0.57
C LEU A 75 -0.69 -15.99 1.11
N CYS A 76 -1.70 -16.08 0.26
CA CYS A 76 -3.00 -16.65 0.59
C CYS A 76 -3.20 -17.96 -0.18
N ARG A 77 -3.77 -18.96 0.48
CA ARG A 77 -4.08 -20.25 -0.15
C ARG A 77 -5.16 -20.09 -1.22
N GLU A 78 -6.24 -19.37 -0.89
CA GLU A 78 -7.37 -19.14 -1.78
C GLU A 78 -7.70 -17.66 -1.93
N LEU A 79 -8.46 -17.31 -2.98
CA LEU A 79 -8.88 -15.94 -3.23
C LEU A 79 -9.80 -15.40 -2.12
N GLN A 80 -10.59 -16.27 -1.49
CA GLN A 80 -11.45 -15.87 -0.37
C GLN A 80 -10.65 -15.48 0.86
N ASP A 81 -9.53 -16.16 1.13
CA ASP A 81 -8.62 -15.79 2.21
C ASP A 81 -8.01 -14.40 1.97
N ALA A 82 -7.61 -14.12 0.73
CA ALA A 82 -7.10 -12.81 0.34
C ALA A 82 -8.18 -11.71 0.44
N ARG A 83 -9.43 -12.02 0.07
CA ARG A 83 -10.57 -11.09 0.23
C ARG A 83 -10.86 -10.79 1.68
N LEU A 84 -10.79 -11.78 2.57
CA LEU A 84 -10.96 -11.58 4.01
C LEU A 84 -9.91 -10.60 4.55
N LEU A 85 -8.63 -10.83 4.26
CA LEU A 85 -7.55 -9.91 4.66
C LEU A 85 -7.74 -8.52 4.07
N HIS A 86 -8.17 -8.44 2.80
CA HIS A 86 -8.42 -7.17 2.13
C HIS A 86 -9.53 -6.37 2.80
N SER A 87 -10.68 -6.97 3.09
CA SER A 87 -11.78 -6.28 3.77
C SER A 87 -11.33 -5.72 5.13
N VAL A 88 -10.68 -6.56 5.95
CA VAL A 88 -10.15 -6.13 7.26
C VAL A 88 -9.13 -4.99 7.10
N ALA A 89 -8.27 -5.05 6.08
CA ALA A 89 -7.30 -4.00 5.79
C ALA A 89 -7.97 -2.66 5.43
N ILE A 90 -8.97 -2.67 4.55
CA ILE A 90 -9.71 -1.47 4.16
C ILE A 90 -10.41 -0.85 5.38
N ASP A 91 -11.10 -1.67 6.18
CA ASP A 91 -11.83 -1.24 7.37
C ASP A 91 -10.89 -0.67 8.45
N SER A 92 -9.64 -1.13 8.47
CA SER A 92 -8.61 -0.64 9.40
C SER A 92 -7.91 0.64 8.94
N GLY A 93 -8.16 1.08 7.70
CA GLY A 93 -7.61 2.32 7.12
C GLY A 93 -6.47 2.11 6.11
N PHE A 94 -6.22 0.87 5.67
CA PHE A 94 -5.21 0.53 4.66
C PHE A 94 -5.81 0.50 3.25
N ARG A 95 -6.30 1.65 2.78
CA ARG A 95 -7.06 1.77 1.52
C ARG A 95 -6.26 1.47 0.24
N ASN A 96 -4.94 1.45 0.32
CA ASN A 96 -4.03 1.17 -0.82
C ASN A 96 -3.58 -0.30 -0.87
N SER A 97 -4.24 -1.12 -0.07
CA SER A 97 -4.06 -2.57 -0.07
C SER A 97 -4.60 -3.17 -1.36
N GLY A 98 -4.08 -4.33 -1.76
CA GLY A 98 -4.51 -4.98 -2.99
C GLY A 98 -4.06 -6.42 -3.09
N ILE A 99 -4.78 -7.17 -3.92
CA ILE A 99 -4.54 -8.59 -4.19
C ILE A 99 -3.88 -8.71 -5.57
N THR A 100 -2.78 -9.46 -5.63
CA THR A 100 -2.10 -9.82 -6.89
C THR A 100 -2.17 -11.33 -7.07
N VAL A 101 -2.61 -11.78 -8.25
CA VAL A 101 -2.58 -13.19 -8.65
C VAL A 101 -1.43 -13.37 -9.65
N GLY A 102 -0.35 -13.99 -9.19
CA GLY A 102 0.84 -14.24 -9.99
C GLY A 102 0.71 -15.47 -10.90
N ARG A 103 1.76 -15.70 -11.70
CA ARG A 103 1.89 -16.92 -12.50
C ARG A 103 1.85 -18.16 -11.59
N GLY A 104 1.18 -19.22 -12.06
CA GLY A 104 0.98 -20.45 -11.27
C GLY A 104 -0.06 -20.33 -10.16
N GLY A 105 -0.91 -19.29 -10.19
CA GLY A 105 -2.02 -19.14 -9.23
C GLY A 105 -1.60 -18.64 -7.86
N LYS A 106 -0.37 -18.14 -7.68
CA LYS A 106 0.11 -17.59 -6.40
C LYS A 106 -0.64 -16.31 -6.04
N ILE A 107 -1.45 -16.36 -4.99
CA ILE A 107 -2.23 -15.21 -4.52
C ILE A 107 -1.44 -14.48 -3.44
N THR A 108 -1.15 -13.20 -3.66
CA THR A 108 -0.45 -12.33 -2.70
C THR A 108 -1.35 -11.16 -2.33
N MET A 109 -1.63 -11.02 -1.05
CA MET A 109 -2.28 -9.86 -0.47
C MET A 109 -1.21 -8.89 0.06
N ALA A 110 -1.29 -7.63 -0.35
CA ALA A 110 -0.43 -6.55 0.13
C ALA A 110 -1.26 -5.57 0.96
N VAL A 111 -0.93 -5.40 2.24
CA VAL A 111 -1.52 -4.40 3.13
C VAL A 111 -0.62 -3.17 3.11
N ARG A 112 -1.15 -2.02 2.69
CA ARG A 112 -0.37 -0.79 2.46
C ARG A 112 -1.16 0.47 2.79
N SER A 113 -0.42 1.54 3.07
CA SER A 113 -0.95 2.87 3.38
C SER A 113 -0.26 3.95 2.55
N THR A 114 -0.96 5.03 2.23
CA THR A 114 -0.38 6.29 1.70
C THR A 114 0.05 7.26 2.80
N HIS A 115 0.02 6.82 4.07
CA HIS A 115 0.36 7.64 5.23
C HIS A 115 1.87 7.86 5.37
N CYS A 116 2.53 8.34 4.33
CA CYS A 116 3.97 8.61 4.32
C CYS A 116 4.28 10.10 4.58
N LEU A 117 5.57 10.40 4.73
CA LEU A 117 6.16 11.74 4.68
C LEU A 117 7.46 11.62 3.89
N GLU A 118 7.74 12.55 3.01
CA GLU A 118 8.99 12.59 2.27
C GLU A 118 9.33 14.06 2.02
N VAL A 119 10.46 14.51 2.57
CA VAL A 119 10.86 15.93 2.54
C VAL A 119 12.35 16.03 2.27
N PRO A 120 12.79 16.71 1.20
CA PRO A 120 14.19 17.01 0.98
C PRO A 120 14.69 18.00 2.02
N LEU A 121 15.82 17.69 2.68
CA LEU A 121 16.46 18.55 3.68
C LEU A 121 17.67 19.27 3.11
N SER A 122 18.41 18.63 2.20
CA SER A 122 19.65 19.15 1.64
C SER A 122 19.63 19.06 0.12
N HIS A 123 20.31 19.99 -0.54
CA HIS A 123 20.64 19.88 -1.95
C HIS A 123 22.14 20.10 -2.18
N LYS A 124 22.79 19.17 -2.87
CA LYS A 124 24.24 19.19 -3.15
C LYS A 124 25.08 19.44 -1.89
N GLY A 125 24.75 18.74 -0.81
CA GLY A 125 25.45 18.84 0.49
C GLY A 125 25.12 20.10 1.30
N ARG A 126 24.33 21.04 0.76
CA ARG A 126 23.88 22.23 1.50
C ARG A 126 22.52 21.99 2.14
N LEU A 127 22.45 22.12 3.47
CA LEU A 127 21.18 22.12 4.20
C LEU A 127 20.31 23.30 3.75
N MET A 128 19.06 23.03 3.38
CA MET A 128 18.10 24.01 2.85
C MET A 128 17.05 24.46 3.86
N VAL A 129 16.99 23.82 5.03
CA VAL A 129 15.96 24.04 6.05
C VAL A 129 16.57 24.50 7.36
N SER A 130 15.78 25.22 8.19
CA SER A 130 16.20 25.60 9.54
C SER A 130 16.09 24.42 10.51
N GLU A 131 16.80 24.54 11.63
CA GLU A 131 16.70 23.55 12.71
C GLU A 131 15.28 23.49 13.31
N GLU A 132 14.55 24.61 13.38
CA GLU A 132 13.16 24.62 13.85
C GLU A 132 12.25 23.83 12.90
N TYR A 133 12.51 23.89 11.59
CA TYR A 133 11.74 23.10 10.62
C TYR A 133 12.01 21.60 10.78
N ILE A 134 13.26 21.21 11.06
CA ILE A 134 13.60 19.80 11.35
C ILE A 134 12.85 19.32 12.59
N GLU A 135 12.80 20.12 13.64
CA GLU A 135 12.04 19.80 14.86
C GLU A 135 10.54 19.61 14.57
N PHE A 136 9.96 20.48 13.74
CA PHE A 136 8.58 20.31 13.26
C PHE A 136 8.40 19.01 12.46
N LEU A 137 9.31 18.68 11.55
CA LEU A 137 9.24 17.45 10.76
C LEU A 137 9.31 16.20 11.63
N VAL A 138 10.18 16.19 12.64
CA VAL A 138 10.27 15.09 13.62
C VAL A 138 8.96 14.94 14.38
N HIS A 139 8.35 16.04 14.81
CA HIS A 139 7.03 16.01 15.45
C HIS A 139 5.96 15.40 14.53
N VAL A 140 5.88 15.84 13.27
CA VAL A 140 4.93 15.32 12.29
C VAL A 140 5.19 13.83 11.99
N ALA A 141 6.45 13.41 11.86
CA ALA A 141 6.79 12.01 11.65
C ALA A 141 6.37 11.13 12.83
N ASN A 142 6.56 11.60 14.06
CA ASN A 142 6.15 10.88 15.26
C ASN A 142 4.62 10.78 15.38
N GLN A 143 3.88 11.84 15.05
CA GLN A 143 2.41 11.77 14.94
C GLN A 143 1.95 10.74 13.90
N LYS A 144 2.64 10.68 12.75
CA LYS A 144 2.36 9.69 11.71
C LYS A 144 2.69 8.26 12.16
N MET A 145 3.81 8.08 12.88
CA MET A 145 4.17 6.79 13.49
C MET A 145 3.09 6.33 14.48
N GLU A 146 2.60 7.24 15.32
CA GLU A 146 1.56 6.93 16.30
C GLU A 146 0.24 6.50 15.64
N GLU A 147 -0.24 7.23 14.63
CA GLU A 147 -1.45 6.83 13.87
C GLU A 147 -1.22 5.53 13.10
N ASN A 148 -0.01 5.29 12.59
CA ASN A 148 0.35 4.05 11.95
C ASN A 148 0.25 2.86 12.91
N LEU A 149 0.75 2.98 14.15
CA LEU A 149 0.59 1.96 15.19
C LEU A 149 -0.88 1.73 15.55
N ARG A 150 -1.70 2.79 15.64
CA ARG A 150 -3.16 2.66 15.85
C ARG A 150 -3.84 1.88 14.71
N ARG A 151 -3.41 2.08 13.46
CA ARG A 151 -3.92 1.32 12.30
C ARG A 151 -3.53 -0.15 12.37
N ILE A 152 -2.28 -0.44 12.75
CA ILE A 152 -1.81 -1.81 12.94
C ILE A 152 -2.64 -2.52 14.02
N ASP A 153 -2.90 -1.86 15.15
CA ASP A 153 -3.72 -2.41 16.25
C ASP A 153 -5.17 -2.68 15.80
N ARG A 154 -5.81 -1.73 15.09
CA ARG A 154 -7.14 -1.96 14.50
C ARG A 154 -7.16 -3.15 13.54
N PHE A 155 -6.13 -3.27 12.70
CA PHE A 155 -6.00 -4.38 11.77
C PHE A 155 -5.80 -5.72 12.47
N HIS A 156 -4.99 -5.74 13.52
CA HIS A 156 -4.79 -6.94 14.33
C HIS A 156 -6.12 -7.42 14.93
N LYS A 157 -6.82 -6.54 15.64
CA LYS A 157 -8.11 -6.86 16.29
C LYS A 157 -9.18 -7.25 15.29
N GLY A 158 -9.30 -6.50 14.19
CA GLY A 158 -10.24 -6.81 13.12
C GLY A 158 -9.95 -8.16 12.47
N LEU A 159 -8.67 -8.52 12.35
CA LEU A 159 -8.26 -9.81 11.82
C LEU A 159 -8.60 -10.94 12.79
N GLU A 160 -8.32 -10.80 14.09
CA GLU A 160 -8.69 -11.80 15.10
C GLU A 160 -10.19 -12.13 15.03
N LEU A 161 -11.04 -11.10 15.05
CA LEU A 161 -12.49 -11.26 14.94
C LEU A 161 -12.92 -11.93 13.63
N ALA A 162 -12.33 -11.53 12.50
CA ALA A 162 -12.65 -12.12 11.20
C ALA A 162 -12.20 -13.58 11.10
N LEU A 163 -11.09 -13.95 11.73
CA LEU A 163 -10.60 -15.32 11.77
C LEU A 163 -11.47 -16.21 12.65
N GLU A 164 -11.94 -15.71 13.80
CA GLU A 164 -12.86 -16.41 14.69
C GLU A 164 -14.22 -16.66 14.03
N ALA A 165 -14.79 -15.64 13.38
CA ALA A 165 -16.06 -15.75 12.67
C ALA A 165 -16.01 -16.68 11.44
N ALA A 166 -14.82 -16.86 10.86
CA ALA A 166 -14.60 -17.74 9.71
C ALA A 166 -14.36 -19.20 10.09
N VAL A 167 -14.27 -19.54 11.37
CA VAL A 167 -14.32 -20.94 11.83
C VAL A 167 -15.78 -21.38 11.78
N PRO A 168 -16.17 -22.35 10.94
CA PRO A 168 -17.54 -22.83 10.92
C PRO A 168 -17.94 -23.40 12.28
N ALA A 169 -19.21 -23.23 12.63
CA ALA A 169 -19.91 -23.99 13.65
C ALA A 169 -20.07 -25.48 13.29
N ASP A 170 -19.04 -26.11 12.68
CA ASP A 170 -19.04 -27.51 12.24
C ASP A 170 -18.70 -28.48 13.38
N THR A 171 -18.51 -27.99 14.62
CA THR A 171 -18.36 -28.85 15.81
C THR A 171 -19.62 -29.03 16.64
N LEU A 172 -20.75 -28.43 16.26
CA LEU A 172 -22.01 -28.63 16.98
C LEU A 172 -23.19 -28.79 16.00
N PHE A 173 -23.68 -30.03 15.94
CA PHE A 173 -25.00 -30.53 15.54
C PHE A 173 -25.09 -31.36 14.23
N PRO A 174 -25.82 -32.50 14.26
CA PRO A 174 -25.78 -33.55 13.24
C PRO A 174 -26.68 -33.28 12.02
N GLU A 175 -26.38 -33.99 10.93
CA GLU A 175 -26.99 -33.96 9.60
C GLU A 175 -28.54 -33.89 9.56
N ALA A 176 -29.07 -33.03 8.68
CA ALA A 176 -30.41 -33.17 8.08
C ALA A 176 -30.54 -32.28 6.80
N PRO A 177 -31.45 -32.60 5.86
CA PRO A 177 -31.08 -32.85 4.47
C PRO A 177 -31.25 -31.68 3.47
N GLU A 178 -30.59 -31.88 2.33
CA GLU A 178 -30.54 -31.05 1.12
C GLU A 178 -31.88 -30.41 0.72
N LYS A 179 -31.84 -29.10 0.45
CA LYS A 179 -32.89 -28.40 -0.29
C LYS A 179 -32.31 -27.79 -1.56
N SER A 180 -32.84 -28.30 -2.67
CA SER A 180 -32.67 -27.89 -4.07
C SER A 180 -32.50 -26.38 -4.26
N HIS A 181 -31.36 -25.98 -4.86
CA HIS A 181 -31.13 -24.62 -5.33
C HIS A 181 -31.86 -24.38 -6.66
N SER A 182 -32.76 -23.40 -6.67
CA SER A 182 -33.29 -22.85 -7.92
C SER A 182 -32.20 -22.03 -8.62
N VAL A 183 -31.88 -22.41 -9.86
CA VAL A 183 -30.91 -21.72 -10.70
C VAL A 183 -31.54 -20.42 -11.22
N TYR A 184 -30.96 -19.28 -10.84
CA TYR A 184 -31.30 -17.99 -11.41
C TYR A 184 -30.71 -17.89 -12.84
N VAL A 185 -31.54 -18.10 -13.86
CA VAL A 185 -31.12 -17.96 -15.27
C VAL A 185 -31.28 -16.50 -15.70
N HIS A 186 -30.17 -15.82 -15.94
CA HIS A 186 -30.18 -14.46 -16.49
C HIS A 186 -30.66 -14.50 -17.95
N ARG A 187 -31.91 -14.10 -18.20
CA ARG A 187 -32.53 -14.06 -19.53
C ARG A 187 -31.97 -12.90 -20.36
N ARG A 188 -31.02 -13.17 -21.25
CA ARG A 188 -30.51 -12.22 -22.26
C ARG A 188 -31.63 -11.93 -23.27
N LYS A 189 -32.23 -10.74 -23.24
CA LYS A 189 -33.23 -10.29 -24.22
C LYS A 189 -32.52 -9.84 -25.49
N ARG A 190 -32.36 -10.75 -26.47
CA ARG A 190 -32.04 -10.39 -27.86
C ARG A 190 -33.22 -9.57 -28.41
N ARG A 191 -32.96 -8.33 -28.83
CA ARG A 191 -33.85 -7.58 -29.72
C ARG A 191 -33.28 -7.69 -31.13
N THR A 192 -33.91 -8.54 -31.94
CA THR A 192 -33.80 -8.52 -33.39
C THR A 192 -34.78 -7.49 -33.93
N ALA A 193 -34.30 -6.53 -34.70
CA ALA A 193 -35.09 -5.75 -35.65
C ALA A 193 -34.17 -5.36 -36.82
N GLN A 194 -34.19 -6.17 -37.88
CA GLN A 194 -34.13 -5.70 -39.28
C GLN A 194 -35.37 -4.81 -39.49
N GLU A 195 -35.42 -3.73 -40.26
CA GLU A 195 -34.65 -3.30 -41.43
C GLU A 195 -35.09 -1.84 -41.71
N GLN A 196 -34.18 -0.96 -42.12
CA GLN A 196 -34.30 -0.19 -43.38
C GLN A 196 -33.08 0.72 -43.59
N ALA A 197 -32.55 0.64 -44.79
CA ALA A 197 -31.31 1.23 -45.26
C ALA A 197 -31.44 2.71 -45.64
N ASN A 198 -30.38 3.50 -45.45
CA ASN A 198 -29.62 4.06 -46.58
C ASN A 198 -28.26 4.66 -46.13
N PRO A 199 -27.21 4.62 -46.98
CA PRO A 199 -25.83 4.87 -46.57
C PRO A 199 -25.33 6.26 -46.97
N SER A 200 -24.67 6.96 -46.05
CA SER A 200 -23.82 8.12 -46.37
C SER A 200 -22.64 8.23 -45.40
N ARG A 201 -21.49 7.75 -45.87
CA ARG A 201 -20.13 8.32 -45.78
C ARG A 201 -19.56 8.87 -44.46
N GLU A 202 -18.39 8.29 -44.11
CA GLU A 202 -17.10 8.96 -43.76
C GLU A 202 -17.06 9.68 -42.38
N LEU A 203 -16.09 9.53 -41.45
CA LEU A 203 -14.66 9.17 -41.46
C LEU A 203 -14.22 8.57 -40.10
N GLU A 204 -13.17 7.74 -40.09
CA GLU A 204 -12.27 7.55 -38.93
C GLU A 204 -11.28 8.75 -38.82
N PRO A 205 -10.75 9.06 -37.62
CA PRO A 205 -9.37 8.63 -37.29
C PRO A 205 -9.23 8.18 -35.81
N GLN A 206 -8.53 7.07 -35.55
CA GLN A 206 -7.11 6.94 -35.19
C GLN A 206 -6.72 7.37 -33.77
N ASP A 207 -5.95 6.46 -33.18
CA ASP A 207 -5.33 6.38 -31.86
C ASP A 207 -4.01 7.17 -31.91
N ASP A 208 -3.82 8.16 -31.03
CA ASP A 208 -2.54 8.86 -30.85
C ASP A 208 -2.17 8.90 -29.35
N THR A 209 -1.28 7.97 -29.00
CA THR A 209 -0.33 8.13 -27.90
C THR A 209 0.77 9.10 -28.32
N GLU A 210 0.94 10.23 -27.63
CA GLU A 210 2.24 10.78 -27.22
C GLU A 210 2.13 12.15 -26.50
N SER A 211 3.06 12.34 -25.55
CA SER A 211 3.59 13.62 -25.08
C SER A 211 2.72 14.54 -24.21
N SER A 212 2.95 14.45 -22.89
CA SER A 212 2.74 15.55 -21.94
C SER A 212 3.92 15.53 -20.93
N LEU A 213 5.09 15.86 -21.44
CA LEU A 213 6.21 16.41 -20.68
C LEU A 213 6.47 17.75 -21.35
N ASP A 214 6.09 18.86 -20.70
CA ASP A 214 6.60 20.23 -20.91
C ASP A 214 5.72 21.23 -20.12
N LEU A 215 5.66 21.08 -18.79
CA LEU A 215 4.94 22.04 -17.92
C LEU A 215 5.80 22.59 -16.76
N PHE A 216 7.14 22.46 -16.82
CA PHE A 216 8.01 22.91 -15.72
C PHE A 216 9.14 23.88 -16.10
N ASP A 217 9.18 24.38 -17.33
CA ASP A 217 10.26 25.29 -17.78
C ASP A 217 9.95 26.80 -17.67
N GLU A 218 8.85 27.21 -17.04
CA GLU A 218 8.45 28.63 -16.94
C GLU A 218 8.23 29.15 -15.50
N ILE A 219 9.16 28.87 -14.59
CA ILE A 219 9.29 29.64 -13.34
C ILE A 219 10.74 30.06 -13.13
N MET A 220 11.22 30.95 -14.00
CA MET A 220 12.45 31.75 -13.82
C MET A 220 12.31 33.06 -14.61
N ILE A 221 11.58 34.04 -14.07
CA ILE A 221 11.82 35.49 -14.26
C ILE A 221 11.64 36.17 -12.90
#